data_AF-A0A7K1ETP3-F1
#
_entry.id   AF-A0A7K1ETP3-F1
#
_cell.length_a   1.000
_cell.length_b   1.000
_cell.length_c   1.000
_cell.angle_alpha   90.00
_cell.angle_beta   90.00
_cell.angle_gamma   90.00
#
_symmetry.space_group_name_H-M   'P 1'
#
loop_
_entity.id
_entity.type
_entity.pdbx_description
1 polymer ?
#
loop_
_entity_poly.entity_id
_entity_poly.type
_entity_poly.pdbx_seq_one_letter_code
_entity_poly.pdbx_strand_id
1 'polypeptide(L)'
;MKKIALVVAPLLALSLVVTGCGAKKDAGSESASEQVNDTQANKLTEDQTDGALVSLKGVFGETTAVEGGIEVTVSQPMNFMPSADAQNYTEELTVNTMEITIKNGASEDLDTSSIVFSADSGVNTCLEIVDTANGYEGVPVVILPVGETISFKYATGCVGKPGENLVVKTWFSAAKVNFEGTIA
;
A
#
# COMPACT_ATOMS: atom_id res chain seq x y z
N MET A 1 -9.30 -23.42 62.36
CA MET A 1 -10.30 -23.03 61.33
C MET A 1 -10.12 -21.55 61.00
N LYS A 2 -10.32 -21.21 59.73
CA LYS A 2 -9.78 -20.05 58.98
C LYS A 2 -10.35 -18.69 59.43
N LYS A 3 -9.50 -17.66 59.34
CA LYS A 3 -9.80 -16.23 59.59
C LYS A 3 -10.65 -15.64 58.45
N ILE A 4 -11.60 -14.76 58.77
CA ILE A 4 -12.26 -13.87 57.80
C ILE A 4 -12.19 -12.44 58.34
N ALA A 5 -11.70 -11.57 57.46
CA ALA A 5 -11.55 -10.13 57.60
C ALA A 5 -12.89 -9.40 57.34
N LEU A 6 -12.98 -8.13 57.75
CA LEU A 6 -13.30 -6.99 56.88
C LEU A 6 -13.38 -5.71 57.74
N VAL A 7 -12.69 -4.66 57.34
CA VAL A 7 -12.86 -3.30 57.87
C VAL A 7 -13.22 -2.37 56.73
N VAL A 8 -14.25 -1.56 56.98
CA VAL A 8 -14.98 -0.65 56.10
C VAL A 8 -14.59 0.80 56.44
N ALA A 9 -14.38 1.69 55.45
CA ALA A 9 -14.58 3.16 55.55
C ALA A 9 -14.43 3.82 54.13
N PRO A 10 -14.85 5.09 53.90
CA PRO A 10 -16.12 5.38 53.20
C PRO A 10 -16.03 6.39 52.03
N LEU A 11 -17.22 6.62 51.46
CA LEU A 11 -17.64 7.55 50.38
C LEU A 11 -17.13 9.00 50.47
N LEU A 12 -16.94 9.61 49.29
CA LEU A 12 -17.26 11.01 49.03
C LEU A 12 -17.92 11.16 47.65
N ALA A 13 -19.19 11.59 47.67
CA ALA A 13 -19.98 11.96 46.52
C ALA A 13 -20.00 13.50 46.40
N LEU A 14 -19.92 14.02 45.17
CA LEU A 14 -20.28 15.42 44.89
C LEU A 14 -20.89 15.51 43.48
N SER A 15 -22.21 15.70 43.43
CA SER A 15 -22.97 16.11 42.25
C SER A 15 -24.11 17.03 42.70
N LEU A 16 -24.24 18.21 42.08
CA LEU A 16 -25.38 19.16 42.07
C LEU A 16 -25.00 20.26 41.04
N VAL A 17 -25.38 20.22 39.75
CA VAL A 17 -26.68 20.42 39.07
C VAL A 17 -27.14 21.89 38.97
N VAL A 18 -26.88 22.49 37.78
CA VAL A 18 -27.73 23.30 36.86
C VAL A 18 -28.77 24.31 37.38
N THR A 19 -28.65 25.56 36.86
CA THR A 19 -29.73 26.48 36.40
C THR A 19 -29.03 27.60 35.61
N GLY A 20 -29.45 28.17 34.47
CA GLY A 20 -30.70 28.16 33.72
C GLY A 20 -30.94 29.56 33.11
N CYS A 21 -30.82 29.68 31.78
CA CYS A 21 -31.51 30.56 30.81
C CYS A 21 -31.52 32.12 30.92
N GLY A 22 -31.09 32.83 29.85
CA GLY A 22 -31.64 34.16 29.51
C GLY A 22 -30.78 35.18 28.72
N ALA A 23 -30.78 35.07 27.37
CA ALA A 23 -30.74 36.16 26.35
C ALA A 23 -29.46 36.99 26.00
N LYS A 24 -28.94 36.71 24.78
CA LYS A 24 -28.55 37.61 23.66
C LYS A 24 -27.20 38.39 23.69
N LYS A 25 -26.18 37.94 22.95
CA LYS A 25 -25.80 38.38 21.57
C LYS A 25 -24.37 37.93 21.16
N ASP A 26 -24.26 37.58 19.88
CA ASP A 26 -23.11 37.58 18.96
C ASP A 26 -22.06 36.43 18.99
N ALA A 27 -22.26 35.54 18.00
CA ALA A 27 -21.32 35.02 17.00
C ALA A 27 -20.03 34.27 17.42
N GLY A 28 -19.94 33.01 16.95
CA GLY A 28 -18.69 32.26 16.79
C GLY A 28 -18.71 30.87 17.42
N SER A 29 -19.42 29.92 16.81
CA SER A 29 -19.41 28.52 17.23
C SER A 29 -18.29 27.78 16.50
N GLU A 30 -17.19 27.46 17.18
CA GLU A 30 -16.38 26.29 16.84
C GLU A 30 -16.04 25.55 18.13
N SER A 31 -16.78 24.46 18.35
CA SER A 31 -16.57 23.51 19.43
C SER A 31 -15.34 22.67 19.12
N ALA A 32 -14.38 22.68 20.04
CA ALA A 32 -13.34 21.68 20.11
C ALA A 32 -13.96 20.31 20.45
N SER A 33 -13.67 19.31 19.63
CA SER A 33 -13.68 17.92 20.05
C SER A 33 -12.50 17.22 19.38
N GLU A 34 -11.45 17.01 20.18
CA GLU A 34 -10.43 16.01 19.92
C GLU A 34 -11.07 14.62 19.99
N GLN A 35 -10.95 13.82 18.93
CA GLN A 35 -10.83 12.37 19.03
C GLN A 35 -9.80 11.89 18.03
N VAL A 36 -8.72 11.36 18.59
CA VAL A 36 -7.68 10.60 17.89
C VAL A 36 -8.20 9.16 17.78
N ASN A 37 -8.08 8.60 16.57
CA ASN A 37 -7.83 7.19 16.22
C ASN A 37 -8.74 6.70 15.10
N ASP A 38 -8.21 6.66 13.88
CA ASP A 38 -8.09 5.41 13.14
C ASP A 38 -7.09 5.57 12.00
N THR A 39 -6.03 4.75 12.09
CA THR A 39 -5.29 4.09 11.03
C THR A 39 -5.10 4.85 9.71
N GLN A 40 -3.85 5.24 9.48
CA GLN A 40 -3.31 5.65 8.18
C GLN A 40 -3.58 4.56 7.12
N ALA A 41 -4.74 4.61 6.49
CA ALA A 41 -4.89 4.09 5.14
C ALA A 41 -4.12 5.07 4.26
N ASN A 42 -2.92 4.68 3.83
CA ASN A 42 -2.15 5.40 2.83
C ASN A 42 -2.86 5.26 1.48
N LYS A 43 -3.99 5.94 1.33
CA LYS A 43 -4.62 6.18 0.04
C LYS A 43 -3.69 7.13 -0.67
N LEU A 44 -2.79 6.58 -1.49
CA LEU A 44 -2.07 7.34 -2.49
C LEU A 44 -3.13 7.97 -3.40
N THR A 45 -3.53 9.20 -3.08
CA THR A 45 -4.34 10.02 -3.96
C THR A 45 -3.48 10.34 -5.17
N GLU A 46 -4.01 10.06 -6.38
CA GLU A 46 -3.40 10.35 -7.69
C GLU A 46 -3.19 11.85 -7.97
N ASP A 47 -3.19 12.69 -6.92
CA ASP A 47 -3.19 14.15 -6.98
C ASP A 47 -2.02 14.76 -6.18
N GLN A 48 -0.89 14.05 -6.11
CA GLN A 48 0.37 14.76 -5.93
C GLN A 48 0.67 15.47 -7.25
N THR A 49 0.65 16.79 -7.21
CA THR A 49 0.87 17.68 -8.33
C THR A 49 2.34 17.61 -8.77
N ASP A 50 2.73 16.47 -9.33
CA ASP A 50 4.00 16.27 -10.01
C ASP A 50 3.91 16.94 -11.39
N GLY A 51 4.95 17.69 -11.78
CA GLY A 51 5.10 18.11 -13.17
C GLY A 51 4.92 16.88 -14.06
N ALA A 52 3.95 16.93 -14.97
CA ALA A 52 3.38 15.78 -15.69
C ALA A 52 4.39 14.64 -15.94
N LEU A 53 4.39 13.62 -15.08
CA LEU A 53 5.21 12.43 -15.28
C LEU A 53 4.89 11.85 -16.67
N VAL A 54 5.92 11.44 -17.40
CA VAL A 54 5.70 10.76 -18.68
C VAL A 54 5.02 9.43 -18.40
N SER A 55 3.81 9.24 -18.95
CA SER A 55 3.08 7.98 -18.84
C SER A 55 3.45 7.07 -19.99
N LEU A 56 4.15 5.97 -19.68
CA LEU A 56 4.56 4.94 -20.61
C LEU A 56 3.61 3.74 -20.51
N LYS A 57 3.37 3.09 -21.65
CA LYS A 57 2.66 1.80 -21.70
C LYS A 57 3.70 0.68 -21.82
N GLY A 58 3.72 -0.20 -20.83
CA GLY A 58 4.48 -1.44 -20.85
C GLY A 58 3.64 -2.61 -21.35
N VAL A 59 4.31 -3.68 -21.77
CA VAL A 59 3.70 -4.95 -22.17
C VAL A 59 4.26 -6.05 -21.27
N PHE A 60 3.38 -6.84 -20.65
CA PHE A 60 3.82 -7.96 -19.82
C PHE A 60 4.69 -8.95 -20.62
N GLY A 61 5.82 -9.34 -20.06
CA GLY A 61 6.82 -10.20 -20.69
C GLY A 61 7.82 -9.48 -21.58
N GLU A 62 7.66 -8.17 -21.82
CA GLU A 62 8.58 -7.36 -22.63
C GLU A 62 9.33 -6.33 -21.77
N THR A 63 10.51 -5.91 -22.24
CA THR A 63 11.29 -4.84 -21.61
C THR A 63 10.77 -3.48 -22.06
N THR A 64 10.45 -2.63 -21.09
CA THR A 64 10.08 -1.22 -21.32
C THR A 64 11.25 -0.34 -20.92
N ALA A 65 11.75 0.46 -21.86
CA ALA A 65 12.75 1.48 -21.59
C ALA A 65 12.07 2.70 -20.94
N VAL A 66 12.66 3.17 -19.85
CA VAL A 66 12.28 4.37 -19.11
C VAL A 66 13.34 5.44 -19.35
N GLU A 67 12.95 6.71 -19.28
CA GLU A 67 13.90 7.81 -19.38
C GLU A 67 15.04 7.68 -18.36
N GLY A 68 16.22 8.18 -18.71
CA GLY A 68 17.42 8.06 -17.87
C GLY A 68 18.15 6.72 -18.02
N GLY A 69 17.73 5.83 -18.92
CA GLY A 69 18.42 4.57 -19.22
C GLY A 69 18.01 3.40 -18.33
N ILE A 70 16.95 3.57 -17.52
CA ILE A 70 16.39 2.48 -16.72
C ILE A 70 15.56 1.57 -17.63
N GLU A 71 15.70 0.26 -17.50
CA GLU A 71 14.89 -0.73 -18.19
C GLU A 71 14.10 -1.54 -17.15
N VAL A 72 12.81 -1.76 -17.41
CA VAL A 72 11.95 -2.57 -16.54
C VAL A 72 11.21 -3.63 -17.35
N THR A 73 11.21 -4.86 -16.85
CA THR A 73 10.40 -5.97 -17.35
C THR A 73 9.52 -6.48 -16.22
N VAL A 74 8.24 -6.66 -16.50
CA VAL A 74 7.30 -7.37 -15.62
C VAL A 74 6.81 -8.59 -16.37
N SER A 75 7.03 -9.78 -15.84
CA SER A 75 6.60 -11.04 -16.48
C SER A 75 5.08 -11.09 -16.65
N GLN A 76 4.60 -12.03 -17.46
CA GLN A 76 3.17 -12.33 -17.48
C GLN A 76 2.69 -12.73 -16.07
N PRO A 77 1.51 -12.24 -15.64
CA PRO A 77 0.89 -12.67 -14.38
C PRO A 77 0.64 -14.18 -14.39
N MET A 78 0.92 -14.83 -13.27
CA MET A 78 0.61 -16.24 -13.05
C MET A 78 -0.21 -16.43 -11.79
N ASN A 79 -1.15 -17.38 -11.83
CA ASN A 79 -1.92 -17.76 -10.66
C ASN A 79 -1.00 -18.43 -9.63
N PHE A 80 -1.24 -18.13 -8.36
CA PHE A 80 -0.44 -18.65 -7.26
C PHE A 80 -1.33 -18.90 -6.04
N MET A 81 -1.05 -19.98 -5.32
CA MET A 81 -1.66 -20.25 -4.03
C MET A 81 -0.67 -19.85 -2.93
N PRO A 82 -0.95 -18.81 -2.14
CA PRO A 82 -0.05 -18.41 -1.06
C PRO A 82 0.12 -19.48 0.02
N SER A 83 1.24 -19.40 0.74
CA SER A 83 1.42 -20.18 1.97
C SER A 83 0.45 -19.73 3.05
N ALA A 84 0.28 -20.58 4.07
CA ALA A 84 -0.57 -20.27 5.22
C ALA A 84 -0.10 -19.03 6.01
N ASP A 85 1.18 -18.67 5.90
CA ASP A 85 1.80 -17.55 6.62
C ASP A 85 1.93 -16.30 5.73
N ALA A 86 1.36 -16.30 4.52
CA ALA A 86 1.39 -15.17 3.62
C ALA A 86 0.63 -13.97 4.22
N GLN A 87 1.25 -12.79 4.15
CA GLN A 87 0.67 -11.54 4.63
C GLN A 87 -0.26 -10.93 3.58
N ASN A 88 -1.29 -10.22 4.05
CA ASN A 88 -2.32 -9.54 3.25
C ASN A 88 -3.16 -10.44 2.34
N TYR A 89 -3.03 -11.77 2.46
CA TYR A 89 -3.85 -12.72 1.74
C TYR A 89 -5.17 -12.98 2.47
N THR A 90 -6.27 -13.02 1.72
CA THR A 90 -7.55 -13.57 2.15
C THR A 90 -8.14 -14.41 1.02
N GLU A 91 -9.01 -15.37 1.34
CA GLU A 91 -9.58 -16.32 0.36
C GLU A 91 -10.41 -15.64 -0.74
N GLU A 92 -10.86 -14.40 -0.52
CA GLU A 92 -11.62 -13.60 -1.48
C GLU A 92 -10.76 -12.95 -2.57
N LEU A 93 -9.43 -13.00 -2.44
CA LEU A 93 -8.50 -12.40 -3.38
C LEU A 93 -7.99 -13.43 -4.39
N THR A 94 -7.98 -13.06 -5.67
CA THR A 94 -7.23 -13.78 -6.68
C THR A 94 -5.79 -13.29 -6.67
N VAL A 95 -4.84 -14.20 -6.44
CA VAL A 95 -3.42 -13.86 -6.33
C VAL A 95 -2.74 -14.01 -7.68
N ASN A 96 -2.05 -12.94 -8.06
CA ASN A 96 -1.27 -12.82 -9.28
C ASN A 96 0.19 -12.67 -8.90
N THR A 97 1.06 -13.42 -9.55
CA THR A 97 2.51 -13.36 -9.34
C THR A 97 3.23 -12.97 -10.60
N MET A 98 4.30 -12.20 -10.42
CA MET A 98 5.16 -11.73 -11.48
C MET A 98 6.61 -11.81 -11.02
N GLU A 99 7.52 -11.97 -11.98
CA GLU A 99 8.93 -11.62 -11.80
C GLU A 99 9.14 -10.21 -12.38
N ILE A 100 9.73 -9.33 -11.58
CA ILE A 100 10.08 -7.97 -11.99
C ILE A 100 11.59 -7.91 -12.11
N THR A 101 12.07 -7.45 -13.26
CA THR A 101 13.49 -7.19 -13.52
C THR A 101 13.69 -5.71 -13.79
N ILE A 102 14.63 -5.09 -13.08
CA ILE A 102 15.02 -3.69 -13.26
C ILE A 102 16.52 -3.67 -13.55
N LYS A 103 16.90 -2.99 -14.62
CA LYS A 103 18.29 -2.73 -14.96
C LYS A 103 18.56 -1.24 -14.89
N ASN A 104 19.59 -0.87 -14.13
CA ASN A 104 20.04 0.50 -14.01
C ASN A 104 21.04 0.83 -15.13
N GLY A 105 20.55 1.31 -16.28
CA GLY A 105 21.42 1.85 -17.33
C GLY A 105 21.69 3.36 -17.20
N ALA A 106 21.34 3.98 -16.07
CA ALA A 106 21.56 5.40 -15.83
C ALA A 106 23.04 5.73 -15.54
N SER A 107 23.35 7.02 -15.43
CA SER A 107 24.68 7.50 -15.06
C SER A 107 24.96 7.51 -13.55
N GLU A 108 23.94 7.23 -12.73
CA GLU A 108 24.00 7.26 -11.28
C GLU A 108 23.36 6.00 -10.68
N ASP A 109 23.73 5.67 -9.45
CA ASP A 109 23.14 4.55 -8.72
C ASP A 109 21.65 4.81 -8.47
N LEU A 110 20.85 3.75 -8.59
CA LEU A 110 19.40 3.82 -8.45
C LEU A 110 18.99 3.35 -7.05
N ASP A 111 18.43 4.25 -6.24
CA ASP A 111 17.79 3.89 -4.98
C ASP A 111 16.40 3.32 -5.25
N THR A 112 16.23 2.01 -5.08
CA THR A 112 14.97 1.33 -5.38
C THR A 112 13.86 1.68 -4.39
N SER A 113 14.17 2.29 -3.24
CA SER A 113 13.14 2.80 -2.32
C SER A 113 12.31 3.95 -2.91
N SER A 114 12.85 4.61 -3.93
CA SER A 114 12.15 5.67 -4.67
C SER A 114 11.16 5.12 -5.71
N ILE A 115 11.20 3.82 -6.00
CA ILE A 115 10.35 3.18 -6.99
C ILE A 115 9.11 2.65 -6.31
N VAL A 116 7.95 3.16 -6.72
CA VAL A 116 6.66 2.70 -6.21
C VAL A 116 6.10 1.63 -7.14
N PHE A 117 5.55 0.56 -6.56
CA PHE A 117 4.75 -0.44 -7.29
C PHE A 117 3.32 -0.44 -6.75
N SER A 118 2.36 -0.63 -7.64
CA SER A 118 0.97 -0.91 -7.27
C SER A 118 0.32 -1.77 -8.34
N ALA A 119 -0.76 -2.45 -7.99
CA ALA A 119 -1.62 -3.12 -8.96
C ALA A 119 -3.08 -2.72 -8.76
N ASP A 120 -3.86 -2.78 -9.83
CA ASP A 120 -5.23 -2.32 -9.88
C ASP A 120 -6.07 -3.27 -10.74
N SER A 121 -7.17 -3.78 -10.20
CA SER A 121 -8.08 -4.69 -10.93
C SER A 121 -9.20 -3.97 -11.68
N GLY A 122 -9.32 -2.65 -11.52
CA GLY A 122 -10.51 -1.87 -11.87
C GLY A 122 -11.64 -1.98 -10.84
N VAL A 123 -11.54 -2.90 -9.87
CA VAL A 123 -12.45 -3.02 -8.72
C VAL A 123 -11.80 -2.48 -7.45
N ASN A 124 -10.53 -2.83 -7.23
CA ASN A 124 -9.74 -2.33 -6.11
C ASN A 124 -8.29 -2.09 -6.51
N THR A 125 -7.60 -1.25 -5.74
CA THR A 125 -6.15 -1.33 -5.64
C THR A 125 -5.80 -2.67 -4.98
N CYS A 126 -5.08 -3.51 -5.70
CA CYS A 126 -4.66 -4.82 -5.22
C CYS A 126 -3.67 -4.66 -4.06
N LEU A 127 -3.71 -5.62 -3.13
CA LEU A 127 -2.79 -5.66 -1.99
C LEU A 127 -1.52 -6.39 -2.41
N GLU A 128 -0.35 -5.89 -1.99
CA GLU A 128 0.89 -6.66 -2.08
C GLU A 128 0.82 -7.86 -1.12
N ILE A 129 1.10 -9.05 -1.65
CA ILE A 129 1.18 -10.29 -0.87
C ILE A 129 2.64 -10.58 -0.58
N VAL A 130 2.99 -10.66 0.71
CA VAL A 130 4.32 -11.05 1.16
C VAL A 130 4.27 -12.49 1.65
N ASP A 131 4.99 -13.38 0.97
CA ASP A 131 5.06 -14.81 1.26
C ASP A 131 6.53 -15.26 1.21
N THR A 132 7.24 -15.02 2.31
CA THR A 132 8.67 -15.32 2.43
C THR A 132 8.97 -16.82 2.32
N ALA A 133 8.01 -17.68 2.65
CA ALA A 133 8.16 -19.14 2.49
C ALA A 133 8.30 -19.54 1.01
N ASN A 134 7.76 -18.74 0.09
CA ASN A 134 7.81 -18.96 -1.36
C ASN A 134 8.71 -17.95 -2.11
N GLY A 135 9.41 -17.08 -1.37
CA GLY A 135 10.35 -16.09 -1.91
C GLY A 135 9.70 -14.82 -2.46
N TYR A 136 8.45 -14.52 -2.07
CA TYR A 136 7.80 -13.23 -2.34
C TYR A 136 8.05 -12.30 -1.15
N GLU A 137 9.22 -11.68 -1.10
CA GLU A 137 9.69 -10.90 0.06
C GLU A 137 9.23 -9.44 0.03
N GLY A 138 8.49 -9.05 -1.02
CA GLY A 138 8.12 -7.68 -1.33
C GLY A 138 9.16 -6.99 -2.22
N VAL A 139 8.93 -5.72 -2.52
CA VAL A 139 9.85 -4.91 -3.35
C VAL A 139 11.18 -4.69 -2.60
N PRO A 140 12.34 -5.08 -3.18
CA PRO A 140 13.64 -4.88 -2.55
C PRO A 140 13.97 -3.40 -2.38
N VAL A 141 14.49 -3.04 -1.21
CA VAL A 141 15.01 -1.70 -0.91
C VAL A 141 16.53 -1.74 -0.87
N VAL A 142 17.16 -1.35 -1.97
CA VAL A 142 18.61 -1.41 -2.18
C VAL A 142 19.08 -0.21 -3.01
N ILE A 143 20.39 0.05 -2.96
CA ILE A 143 21.05 0.89 -3.95
C ILE A 143 21.52 -0.05 -5.07
N LEU A 144 20.94 0.09 -6.26
CA LEU A 144 21.29 -0.67 -7.46
C LEU A 144 22.37 0.08 -8.25
N PRO A 145 23.62 -0.42 -8.31
CA PRO A 145 24.70 0.28 -8.98
C PRO A 145 24.47 0.47 -10.48
N VAL A 146 25.15 1.45 -11.08
CA VAL A 146 25.15 1.65 -12.53
C VAL A 146 25.58 0.38 -13.27
N GLY A 147 24.80 0.01 -14.29
CA GLY A 147 25.01 -1.16 -15.14
C GLY A 147 24.45 -2.45 -14.57
N GLU A 148 24.06 -2.48 -13.29
CA GLU A 148 23.58 -3.68 -12.61
C GLU A 148 22.09 -3.95 -12.86
N THR A 149 21.70 -5.20 -12.62
CA THR A 149 20.33 -5.69 -12.75
C THR A 149 19.89 -6.35 -11.46
N ILE A 150 18.64 -6.11 -11.06
CA ILE A 150 17.96 -6.84 -10.00
C ILE A 150 16.71 -7.51 -10.55
N SER A 151 16.47 -8.75 -10.12
CA SER A 151 15.23 -9.48 -10.38
C SER A 151 14.64 -9.94 -9.05
N PHE A 152 13.33 -9.79 -8.89
CA PHE A 152 12.62 -10.20 -7.68
C PHE A 152 11.21 -10.66 -7.99
N LYS A 153 10.67 -11.52 -7.12
CA LYS A 153 9.30 -11.98 -7.21
C LYS A 153 8.36 -10.98 -6.55
N TYR A 154 7.26 -10.68 -7.22
CA TYR A 154 6.22 -9.78 -6.74
C TYR A 154 4.86 -10.47 -6.81
N ALA A 155 4.04 -10.32 -5.76
CA ALA A 155 2.72 -10.94 -5.68
C ALA A 155 1.67 -9.92 -5.27
N THR A 156 0.49 -10.02 -5.87
CA THR A 156 -0.63 -9.11 -5.59
C THR A 156 -1.94 -9.87 -5.47
N GLY A 157 -2.72 -9.57 -4.44
CA GLY A 157 -4.08 -10.05 -4.23
C GLY A 157 -5.10 -9.03 -4.74
N CYS A 158 -5.88 -9.41 -5.74
CA CYS A 158 -6.85 -8.55 -6.39
C CYS A 158 -8.27 -9.09 -6.19
N VAL A 159 -9.25 -8.21 -5.99
CA VAL A 159 -10.66 -8.58 -6.15
C VAL A 159 -10.94 -8.69 -7.64
N GLY A 160 -11.39 -9.86 -8.08
CA GLY A 160 -11.70 -10.15 -9.47
C GLY A 160 -11.45 -11.62 -9.81
N LYS A 161 -11.76 -12.00 -11.03
CA LYS A 161 -11.63 -13.36 -11.58
C LYS A 161 -10.57 -13.42 -12.67
N PRO A 162 -10.02 -14.62 -12.96
CA PRO A 162 -9.15 -14.82 -14.12
C PRO A 162 -9.75 -14.25 -15.40
N GLY A 163 -8.94 -13.52 -16.18
CA GLY A 163 -9.36 -12.83 -17.40
C GLY A 163 -9.95 -11.43 -17.19
N GLU A 164 -10.22 -11.00 -15.97
CA GLU A 164 -10.61 -9.61 -15.66
C GLU A 164 -9.40 -8.68 -15.64
N ASN A 165 -9.63 -7.36 -15.64
CA ASN A 165 -8.60 -6.35 -15.79
C ASN A 165 -7.52 -6.44 -14.69
N LEU A 166 -6.26 -6.27 -15.08
CA LEU A 166 -5.13 -6.07 -14.18
C LEU A 166 -4.20 -5.02 -14.78
N VAL A 167 -3.88 -3.99 -14.00
CA VAL A 167 -2.87 -3.00 -14.35
C VAL A 167 -1.81 -2.95 -13.27
N VAL A 168 -0.58 -3.37 -13.58
CA VAL A 168 0.58 -3.16 -12.70
C VAL A 168 1.20 -1.81 -13.05
N LYS A 169 1.29 -0.92 -12.08
CA LYS A 169 1.79 0.45 -12.23
C LYS A 169 3.10 0.56 -11.46
N THR A 170 4.12 1.12 -12.09
CA THR A 170 5.39 1.47 -11.42
C THR A 170 5.75 2.91 -11.70
N TRP A 171 6.25 3.61 -10.68
CA TRP A 171 6.68 5.00 -10.77
C TRP A 171 8.18 5.08 -10.52
N PHE A 172 8.88 5.61 -11.51
CA PHE A 172 10.23 6.11 -11.40
C PHE A 172 10.17 7.64 -11.27
N SER A 173 11.24 8.27 -10.78
CA SER A 173 11.28 9.72 -10.49
C SER A 173 10.77 10.63 -11.61
N ALA A 174 10.89 10.21 -12.88
CA ALA A 174 10.46 10.98 -14.06
C ALA A 174 9.30 10.35 -14.86
N ALA A 175 8.90 9.12 -14.55
CA ALA A 175 7.96 8.38 -15.41
C ALA A 175 7.09 7.39 -14.64
N LYS A 176 5.87 7.20 -15.14
CA LYS A 176 4.97 6.11 -14.72
C LYS A 176 4.88 5.09 -15.85
N VAL A 177 5.08 3.81 -15.56
CA VAL A 177 4.85 2.72 -16.52
C VAL A 177 3.62 1.94 -16.09
N ASN A 178 2.66 1.77 -17.00
CA ASN A 178 1.48 0.94 -16.81
C ASN A 178 1.59 -0.34 -17.66
N PHE A 179 1.61 -1.49 -17.01
CA PHE A 179 1.54 -2.81 -17.65
C PHE A 179 0.09 -3.29 -17.58
N GLU A 180 -0.60 -3.21 -18.72
CA GLU A 180 -2.00 -3.58 -18.84
C GLU A 180 -2.14 -5.05 -19.27
N GLY A 181 -3.01 -5.78 -18.61
CA GLY A 181 -3.28 -7.19 -18.90
C GLY A 181 -4.48 -7.68 -18.11
N THR A 182 -4.46 -8.95 -17.74
CA THR A 182 -5.55 -9.60 -17.03
C THR A 182 -5.06 -10.37 -15.82
N ILE A 183 -5.94 -10.52 -14.84
CA ILE A 183 -5.78 -11.47 -13.73
C ILE A 183 -5.58 -12.87 -14.31
N ALA A 184 -4.63 -13.61 -13.75
CA ALA A 184 -4.22 -14.95 -14.17
C ALA A 184 -5.19 -16.06 -13.75
#